data_AF-A0A531M018-F1
#
_entry.id   AF-A0A531M018-F1
#
_cell.length_a   1.000
_cell.length_b   1.000
_cell.length_c   1.000
_cell.angle_alpha   90.00
_cell.angle_beta   90.00
_cell.angle_gamma   90.00
#
_symmetry.space_group_name_H-M   'P 1'
#
loop_
_entity.id
_entity.type
_entity.pdbx_description
1 polymer ?
#
loop_
_entity_poly.entity_id
_entity_poly.type
_entity_poly.pdbx_seq_one_letter_code
_entity_poly.pdbx_strand_id
1 'polypeptide(L)'
;LKVAEELNVVALIDRTTLKQALENFERWSHLNIPRVSVNVSARRLEDRDLIKGLRKLAIKQGTVSFELVESIFLDENDDFVSWNIEQIKGLGIDIEIDDFGTGYASIVSLLKLQPRRLKIDRQLITPITGSTAQRRLVSS
;
A
#
# COMPACT_ATOMS: atom_id res chain seq x y z
N LEU A 1 5.38 15.78 4.33
CA LEU A 1 4.00 15.26 4.52
C LEU A 1 3.11 16.23 5.26
N LYS A 2 3.46 16.67 6.49
CA LYS A 2 2.64 17.62 7.28
C LYS A 2 2.11 18.85 6.50
N VAL A 3 2.98 19.56 5.77
CA VAL A 3 2.56 20.70 4.93
C VAL A 3 1.60 20.28 3.80
N ALA A 4 1.79 19.11 3.20
CA ALA A 4 0.90 18.61 2.16
C ALA A 4 -0.49 18.21 2.71
N GLU A 5 -0.55 17.73 3.95
CA GLU A 5 -1.80 17.43 4.65
C GLU A 5 -2.57 18.71 5.01
N GLU A 6 -1.85 19.73 5.51
CA GLU A 6 -2.37 21.06 5.82
C GLU A 6 -2.92 21.75 4.56
N LEU A 7 -2.26 21.56 3.42
CA LEU A 7 -2.69 22.09 2.12
C LEU A 7 -3.71 21.19 1.39
N ASN A 8 -4.07 20.03 1.96
CA ASN A 8 -4.95 19.03 1.36
C ASN A 8 -4.53 18.58 -0.06
N VAL A 9 -3.23 18.49 -0.33
CA VAL A 9 -2.66 18.09 -1.64
C VAL A 9 -2.10 16.67 -1.66
N VAL A 10 -2.26 15.88 -0.59
CA VAL A 10 -1.76 14.50 -0.50
C VAL A 10 -2.27 13.65 -1.66
N ALA A 11 -3.57 13.69 -1.96
CA ALA A 11 -4.15 12.93 -3.07
C ALA A 11 -3.60 13.34 -4.44
N LEU A 12 -3.19 14.60 -4.61
CA LEU A 12 -2.55 15.09 -5.83
C LEU A 12 -1.11 14.58 -5.94
N ILE A 13 -0.38 14.55 -4.82
CA ILE A 13 0.97 13.98 -4.76
C ILE A 13 0.89 12.49 -5.09
N ASP A 14 0.01 11.72 -4.46
CA ASP A 14 -0.17 10.29 -4.72
C ASP A 14 -0.45 10.02 -6.21
N ARG A 15 -1.35 10.80 -6.82
CA ARG A 15 -1.65 10.70 -8.26
C ARG A 15 -0.42 10.99 -9.13
N THR A 16 0.36 12.01 -8.79
CA THR A 16 1.54 12.40 -9.56
C THR A 16 2.65 11.38 -9.42
N THR A 17 2.87 10.88 -8.21
CA THR A 17 3.83 9.81 -7.90
C THR A 17 3.47 8.54 -8.66
N LEU A 18 2.20 8.12 -8.66
CA LEU A 18 1.74 6.96 -9.43
C LEU A 18 2.02 7.13 -10.93
N LYS A 19 1.66 8.29 -11.51
CA LYS A 19 1.91 8.56 -12.92
C LYS A 19 3.41 8.46 -13.25
N GLN A 20 4.26 9.09 -12.45
CA GLN A 20 5.71 9.06 -12.65
C GLN A 20 6.28 7.64 -12.48
N ALA A 21 5.76 6.87 -11.52
CA ALA A 21 6.17 5.50 -11.29
C ALA A 21 5.85 4.60 -12.49
N LEU A 22 4.66 4.75 -13.08
CA LEU A 22 4.27 4.01 -14.30
C LEU A 22 5.12 4.41 -15.51
N GLU A 23 5.36 5.71 -15.72
CA GLU A 23 6.23 6.18 -16.79
C GLU A 23 7.66 5.66 -16.66
N ASN A 24 8.20 5.65 -15.43
CA ASN A 24 9.51 5.09 -15.15
C ASN A 24 9.55 3.58 -15.35
N PHE A 25 8.52 2.86 -14.90
CA PHE A 25 8.41 1.41 -15.05
C PHE A 25 8.41 1.00 -16.53
N GLU A 26 7.66 1.70 -17.38
CA GLU A 26 7.67 1.50 -18.84
C GLU A 26 9.05 1.81 -19.44
N ARG A 27 9.68 2.92 -19.04
CA ARG A 27 11.03 3.28 -19.49
C ARG A 27 12.08 2.23 -19.10
N TRP A 28 11.89 1.57 -17.96
CA TRP A 28 12.77 0.52 -17.44
C TRP A 28 12.38 -0.89 -17.90
N SER A 29 11.49 -1.03 -18.89
CA SER A 29 11.08 -2.32 -19.46
C SER A 29 12.26 -3.21 -19.87
N HIS A 30 13.37 -2.63 -20.32
CA HIS A 30 14.61 -3.34 -20.67
C HIS A 30 15.36 -3.96 -19.49
N LEU A 31 15.06 -3.55 -18.24
CA LEU A 31 15.71 -4.04 -17.02
C LEU A 31 15.00 -5.26 -16.41
N ASN A 32 13.94 -5.79 -17.06
CA ASN A 32 13.14 -6.91 -16.56
C ASN A 32 12.64 -6.70 -15.11
N ILE A 33 12.24 -5.47 -14.77
CA ILE A 33 11.66 -5.18 -13.46
C ILE A 33 10.27 -5.84 -13.41
N PRO A 34 10.02 -6.76 -12.46
CA PRO A 34 8.76 -7.50 -12.44
C PRO A 34 7.57 -6.62 -12.03
N ARG A 35 7.83 -5.58 -11.22
CA ARG A 35 6.80 -4.79 -10.56
C ARG A 35 7.33 -3.45 -10.06
N VAL A 36 6.43 -2.46 -10.01
CA VAL A 36 6.60 -1.23 -9.25
C VAL A 36 5.60 -1.16 -8.10
N SER A 37 6.03 -0.67 -6.94
CA SER A 37 5.16 -0.41 -5.80
C SER A 37 5.06 1.09 -5.54
N VAL A 38 3.87 1.55 -5.15
CA VAL A 38 3.62 2.97 -4.84
C VAL A 38 2.86 3.06 -3.52
N ASN A 39 3.30 3.94 -2.64
CA ASN A 39 2.60 4.23 -1.39
C ASN A 39 1.28 4.95 -1.68
N VAL A 40 0.22 4.55 -0.97
CA VAL A 40 -1.11 5.15 -1.08
C VAL A 40 -1.60 5.54 0.31
N SER A 41 -2.02 6.79 0.46
CA SER A 41 -2.56 7.30 1.73
C SER A 41 -4.02 6.85 1.97
N ALA A 42 -4.45 6.84 3.24
CA ALA A 42 -5.86 6.59 3.60
C ALA A 42 -6.81 7.55 2.85
N ARG A 43 -6.50 8.86 2.87
CA ARG A 43 -7.28 9.88 2.18
C ARG A 43 -7.43 9.63 0.68
N ARG A 44 -6.43 8.98 0.05
CA ARG A 44 -6.52 8.60 -1.36
C ARG A 44 -7.52 7.47 -1.56
N LEU A 45 -7.62 6.51 -0.63
CA LEU A 45 -8.65 5.47 -0.64
C LEU A 45 -10.05 6.02 -0.35
N GLU A 46 -10.18 7.20 0.24
CA GLU A 46 -11.46 7.91 0.42
C GLU A 46 -11.85 8.78 -0.80
N ASP A 47 -10.97 8.91 -1.80
CA ASP A 47 -11.22 9.71 -3.00
C ASP A 47 -12.23 9.02 -3.94
N ARG A 48 -13.37 9.68 -4.18
CA ARG A 48 -14.43 9.21 -5.09
C ARG A 48 -13.99 9.11 -6.55
N ASP A 49 -12.97 9.86 -6.95
CA ASP A 49 -12.43 9.82 -8.30
C ASP A 49 -11.25 8.83 -8.44
N LEU A 50 -10.83 8.15 -7.37
CA LEU A 50 -9.68 7.22 -7.41
C LEU A 50 -9.85 6.17 -8.50
N ILE A 51 -10.92 5.37 -8.42
CA ILE A 51 -11.13 4.23 -9.34
C ILE A 51 -11.31 4.72 -10.77
N LYS A 52 -12.01 5.83 -10.96
CA LYS A 52 -12.16 6.47 -12.27
C LYS A 52 -10.81 6.91 -12.84
N GLY A 53 -9.91 7.41 -12.00
CA GLY A 53 -8.54 7.75 -12.37
C GLY A 53 -7.73 6.52 -12.77
N LEU A 54 -7.77 5.46 -11.96
CA LEU A 54 -7.03 4.22 -12.20
C LEU A 54 -7.48 3.51 -13.47
N ARG A 55 -8.79 3.48 -13.76
CA ARG A 55 -9.33 2.90 -15.01
C ARG A 55 -8.83 3.57 -16.28
N LYS A 56 -8.34 4.80 -16.20
CA LYS A 56 -7.74 5.52 -17.34
C LYS A 56 -6.26 5.16 -17.54
N LEU A 57 -5.64 4.50 -16.58
CA LEU A 57 -4.27 4.05 -16.65
C LEU A 57 -4.24 2.64 -17.25
N ALA A 58 -3.39 2.42 -18.24
CA ALA A 58 -3.20 1.10 -18.84
C ALA A 58 -2.29 0.23 -17.95
N ILE A 59 -2.76 -0.12 -16.76
CA ILE A 59 -1.98 -0.92 -15.80
C ILE A 59 -2.08 -2.40 -16.18
N LYS A 60 -0.92 -3.02 -16.43
CA LYS A 60 -0.84 -4.46 -16.65
C LYS A 60 -0.99 -5.20 -15.32
N GLN A 61 -1.86 -6.21 -15.29
CA GLN A 61 -2.11 -7.01 -14.09
C GLN A 61 -0.81 -7.58 -13.50
N GLY A 62 -0.66 -7.45 -12.18
CA GLY A 62 0.48 -7.99 -11.42
C GLY A 62 1.77 -7.18 -11.52
N THR A 63 1.78 -6.06 -12.24
CA THR A 63 2.95 -5.18 -12.41
C THR A 63 2.97 -3.98 -11.45
N VAL A 64 1.85 -3.70 -10.78
CA VAL A 64 1.74 -2.59 -9.84
C VAL A 64 1.21 -3.10 -8.50
N SER A 65 1.83 -2.65 -7.41
CA SER A 65 1.32 -2.80 -6.05
C SER A 65 1.08 -1.44 -5.41
N PHE A 66 0.01 -1.34 -4.63
CA PHE A 66 -0.20 -0.24 -3.69
C PHE A 66 0.19 -0.67 -2.29
N GLU A 67 1.04 0.14 -1.67
CA GLU A 67 1.52 -0.05 -0.31
C GLU A 67 0.67 0.82 0.61
N LEU A 68 -0.03 0.16 1.52
CA LEU A 68 -0.83 0.78 2.55
C LEU A 68 -0.02 0.72 3.85
N VAL A 69 0.28 1.88 4.42
CA VAL A 69 0.89 1.93 5.76
C VAL A 69 -0.09 1.45 6.81
N GLU A 70 0.43 0.82 7.86
CA GLU A 70 -0.35 0.24 8.95
C GLU A 70 -1.35 1.25 9.59
N SER A 71 -0.98 2.53 9.64
CA SER A 71 -1.81 3.60 10.21
C SER A 71 -3.09 3.89 9.41
N ILE A 72 -3.23 3.33 8.20
CA ILE A 72 -4.50 3.36 7.50
C ILE A 72 -5.44 2.45 8.28
N PHE A 73 -6.23 3.07 9.16
CA PHE A 73 -7.33 2.41 9.83
C PHE A 73 -8.31 1.93 8.75
N LEU A 74 -8.18 0.66 8.39
CA LEU A 74 -9.26 -0.10 7.78
C LEU A 74 -10.24 -0.42 8.90
N ASP A 75 -10.92 0.62 9.38
CA ASP A 75 -12.00 0.45 10.32
C ASP A 75 -13.08 -0.36 9.59
N GLU A 76 -13.60 -1.40 10.26
CA GLU A 76 -14.45 -2.40 9.60
C GLU A 76 -15.76 -1.82 9.06
N ASN A 77 -16.04 -0.56 9.40
CA ASN A 77 -17.26 0.17 9.07
C ASN A 77 -17.10 1.15 7.90
N ASP A 78 -15.91 1.25 7.27
CA ASP A 78 -15.75 2.05 6.05
C ASP A 78 -16.00 1.19 4.80
N ASP A 79 -17.28 1.02 4.47
CA ASP A 79 -17.74 0.33 3.27
C ASP A 79 -17.16 0.93 1.99
N PHE A 80 -16.86 2.23 1.99
CA PHE A 80 -16.36 2.92 0.81
C PHE A 80 -14.89 2.61 0.53
N VAL A 81 -14.05 2.65 1.57
CA VAL A 81 -12.64 2.24 1.47
C VAL A 81 -12.54 0.77 1.08
N SER A 82 -13.35 -0.10 1.70
CA SER A 82 -13.41 -1.53 1.37
C SER A 82 -13.82 -1.74 -0.10
N TRP A 83 -14.82 -1.02 -0.57
CA TRP A 83 -15.24 -1.06 -1.98
C TRP A 83 -14.10 -0.63 -2.92
N ASN A 84 -13.39 0.47 -2.60
CA ASN A 84 -12.27 0.95 -3.41
C ASN A 84 -11.14 -0.06 -3.48
N ILE A 85 -10.79 -0.70 -2.37
CA ILE A 85 -9.77 -1.76 -2.31
C ILE A 85 -10.13 -2.92 -3.24
N GLU A 86 -11.37 -3.38 -3.21
CA GLU A 86 -11.83 -4.46 -4.09
C GLU A 86 -11.82 -4.02 -5.57
N GLN A 87 -12.18 -2.77 -5.87
CA GLN A 87 -12.04 -2.23 -7.22
C GLN A 87 -10.59 -2.17 -7.68
N ILE A 88 -9.64 -1.78 -6.81
CA ILE A 88 -8.21 -1.72 -7.11
C ILE A 88 -7.68 -3.13 -7.44
N LYS A 89 -8.01 -4.13 -6.62
CA LYS A 89 -7.68 -5.54 -6.91
C LYS A 89 -8.29 -6.01 -8.22
N GLY A 90 -9.54 -5.63 -8.51
CA GLY A 90 -10.22 -5.92 -9.77
C GLY A 90 -9.56 -5.31 -11.00
N LEU A 91 -8.76 -4.25 -10.84
CA LEU A 91 -7.93 -3.67 -11.90
C LEU A 91 -6.56 -4.38 -12.05
N GLY A 92 -6.31 -5.42 -11.27
CA GLY A 92 -5.05 -6.18 -11.30
C GLY A 92 -3.90 -5.48 -10.58
N ILE A 93 -4.20 -4.49 -9.74
CA ILE A 93 -3.24 -3.82 -8.84
C ILE A 93 -3.27 -4.58 -7.52
N ASP A 94 -2.11 -5.03 -7.06
CA ASP A 94 -2.03 -5.73 -5.77
C ASP A 94 -2.06 -4.75 -4.61
N ILE A 95 -2.55 -5.22 -3.46
CA ILE A 95 -2.46 -4.49 -2.19
C ILE A 95 -1.39 -5.15 -1.33
N GLU A 96 -0.47 -4.33 -0.82
CA GLU A 96 0.58 -4.71 0.12
C GLU A 96 0.47 -3.85 1.37
N ILE A 97 0.84 -4.40 2.52
CA ILE A 97 0.92 -3.66 3.78
C ILE A 97 2.37 -3.35 4.10
N ASP A 98 2.64 -2.10 4.42
CA ASP A 98 3.95 -1.63 4.87
C ASP A 98 3.99 -1.33 6.37
N ASP A 99 5.20 -1.41 6.94
CA ASP A 99 5.52 -1.12 8.35
C ASP A 99 4.63 -1.85 9.37
N PHE A 100 4.30 -3.12 9.13
CA PHE A 100 3.51 -3.91 10.10
C PHE A 100 4.30 -4.15 11.39
N GLY A 101 3.70 -3.79 12.53
CA GLY A 101 4.29 -3.94 13.86
C GLY A 101 4.39 -2.64 14.66
N THR A 102 3.92 -1.53 14.10
CA THR A 102 3.89 -0.19 14.72
C THR A 102 2.67 0.04 15.61
N GLY A 103 1.64 -0.83 15.53
CA GLY A 103 0.58 -0.95 16.54
C GLY A 103 -0.79 -0.39 16.15
N TYR A 104 -1.05 -0.19 14.85
CA TYR A 104 -2.26 0.40 14.31
C TYR A 104 -3.17 -0.61 13.57
N ALA A 105 -2.63 -1.61 12.87
CA ALA A 105 -3.41 -2.58 12.11
C ALA A 105 -3.57 -3.87 12.90
N SER A 106 -4.82 -4.30 13.06
CA SER A 106 -5.11 -5.59 13.66
C SER A 106 -4.86 -6.73 12.67
N ILE A 107 -4.53 -7.92 13.18
CA ILE A 107 -4.47 -9.15 12.37
C ILE A 107 -5.82 -9.42 11.69
N VAL A 108 -6.94 -9.07 12.35
CA VAL A 108 -8.29 -9.22 11.79
C VAL A 108 -8.46 -8.37 10.53
N SER A 109 -8.00 -7.11 10.57
CA SER A 109 -8.02 -6.21 9.41
C SER A 109 -7.18 -6.76 8.25
N LEU A 110 -6.02 -7.37 8.54
CA LEU A 110 -5.19 -8.03 7.52
C LEU A 110 -5.90 -9.22 6.87
N LEU A 111 -6.60 -10.06 7.66
CA LEU A 111 -7.32 -11.22 7.13
C LEU A 111 -8.47 -10.82 6.20
N LYS A 112 -9.15 -9.70 6.49
CA LYS A 112 -10.18 -9.14 5.62
C LYS A 112 -9.58 -8.51 4.36
N LEU A 113 -8.51 -7.74 4.52
CA LEU A 113 -7.83 -7.08 3.41
C LEU A 113 -7.23 -8.10 2.42
N GLN A 114 -6.78 -9.26 2.91
CA GLN A 114 -6.07 -10.26 2.11
C GLN A 114 -4.94 -9.65 1.26
N PRO A 115 -3.98 -8.96 1.89
CA PRO A 115 -2.89 -8.35 1.14
C PRO A 115 -2.03 -9.43 0.48
N ARG A 116 -1.51 -9.12 -0.70
CA ARG A 116 -0.58 -10.01 -1.40
C ARG A 116 0.76 -10.14 -0.66
N ARG A 117 1.16 -9.09 0.05
CA ARG A 117 2.41 -9.05 0.82
C ARG A 117 2.20 -8.25 2.09
N LEU A 118 2.82 -8.75 3.17
CA LEU A 118 2.98 -8.05 4.43
C LEU A 118 4.47 -7.77 4.62
N LYS A 119 4.85 -6.50 4.76
CA LYS A 119 6.21 -6.11 5.11
C LYS A 119 6.26 -5.85 6.61
N ILE A 120 7.21 -6.50 7.28
CA ILE A 120 7.42 -6.37 8.73
C ILE A 120 8.33 -5.18 8.99
N ASP A 121 7.92 -4.30 9.91
CA ASP A 121 8.69 -3.12 10.28
C ASP A 121 10.10 -3.51 10.75
N ARG A 122 11.08 -2.70 10.33
CA ARG A 122 12.50 -2.94 10.61
C ARG A 122 12.81 -2.97 12.11
N GLN A 123 12.06 -2.27 12.96
CA GLN A 123 12.24 -2.28 14.42
C GLN A 123 11.96 -3.65 15.02
N LEU A 124 11.07 -4.46 14.42
CA LEU A 124 10.85 -5.84 14.85
C LEU A 124 11.97 -6.78 14.37
N ILE A 125 12.52 -6.53 13.18
CA ILE A 125 13.53 -7.38 12.55
C ILE A 125 14.94 -7.10 13.10
N THR A 126 15.30 -5.84 13.35
CA THR A 126 16.67 -5.45 13.75
C THR A 126 17.19 -6.22 14.99
N PRO A 127 16.41 -6.44 16.05
CA PRO A 127 16.91 -7.10 17.27
C PRO A 127 17.00 -8.63 17.17
N ILE A 128 16.46 -9.28 16.12
CA ILE A 128 16.38 -10.76 16.07
C ILE A 128 17.76 -11.44 15.98
N THR A 129 18.80 -10.71 15.57
CA THR A 129 20.17 -11.22 15.49
C THR A 129 20.80 -11.32 16.89
N GLY A 130 20.45 -10.41 17.81
CA GLY A 130 20.98 -10.35 19.17
C GLY A 130 20.04 -10.85 20.27
N SER A 131 18.76 -11.07 19.98
CA SER A 131 17.76 -11.48 20.98
C SER A 131 17.00 -12.74 20.56
N THR A 132 17.22 -13.83 21.29
CA THR A 132 16.47 -15.09 21.12
C THR A 132 14.98 -14.90 21.41
N ALA A 133 14.63 -14.05 22.37
CA ALA A 133 13.24 -13.74 22.69
C ALA A 133 12.54 -13.03 21.53
N GLN A 134 13.19 -12.00 20.94
CA GLN A 134 12.64 -11.30 19.78
C GLN A 134 12.52 -12.22 18.57
N ARG A 135 13.51 -13.09 18.36
CA ARG A 135 13.49 -14.09 17.27
C ARG A 135 12.31 -15.06 17.42
N ARG A 136 12.04 -15.53 18.63
CA ARG A 136 10.88 -16.39 18.91
C ARG A 136 9.56 -15.68 18.60
N LEU A 137 9.44 -14.40 18.98
CA LEU A 137 8.24 -13.60 18.72
C LEU A 137 7.96 -13.46 17.22
N VAL A 138 8.99 -13.21 16.41
CA VAL A 138 8.84 -13.07 14.95
C VAL A 138 8.61 -14.40 14.23
N SER A 139 9.09 -15.52 14.78
CA SER A 139 8.91 -16.85 14.19
C SER A 139 7.64 -17.60 14.60
N SER A 140 6.90 -17.08 15.58
CA SER A 140 5.65 -17.69 16.08
C SER A 140 4.49 -17.39 15.14
#